data_AF-A0A2Z5THM5-F1
#
_entry.id   AF-A0A2Z5THM5-F1
#
_cell.length_a   1.000
_cell.length_b   1.000
_cell.length_c   1.000
_cell.angle_alpha   90.00
_cell.angle_beta   90.00
_cell.angle_gamma   90.00
#
_symmetry.space_group_name_H-M   'P 1'
#
loop_
_entity.id
_entity.type
_entity.pdbx_description
1 polymer ?
#
loop_
_entity_poly.entity_id
_entity_poly.type
_entity_poly.pdbx_seq_one_letter_code
_entity_poly.pdbx_strand_id
1 'polypeptide(L)'
;MLILCAEIRNICKNKRLNKKLRVSNKILAVIYGKNILPINIIIEYKDINFLKEKDNLNKEICIKINELCFLSKIKDIQINLIKNKILHIDFYLLNKY
;
A
#
# COMPACT_ATOMS: atom_id res chain seq x y z
N MET A 1 5.49 -2.04 16.23
CA MET A 1 5.68 -1.27 14.97
C MET A 1 5.52 -2.25 13.81
N LEU A 2 4.63 -1.99 12.85
CA LEU A 2 4.38 -2.88 11.72
C LEU A 2 5.30 -2.52 10.56
N ILE A 3 5.91 -3.51 9.93
CA ILE A 3 6.82 -3.33 8.79
C ILE A 3 6.20 -3.99 7.57
N LEU A 4 6.18 -3.26 6.46
CA LEU A 4 5.58 -3.70 5.22
C LEU A 4 6.57 -3.49 4.07
N CYS A 5 6.94 -4.58 3.40
CA CYS A 5 7.79 -4.51 2.21
C CYS A 5 6.95 -4.12 0.99
N ALA A 6 7.46 -3.19 0.18
CA ALA A 6 6.78 -2.74 -1.02
C ALA A 6 7.76 -2.51 -2.17
N GLU A 7 7.26 -2.71 -3.39
CA GLU A 7 7.99 -2.50 -4.64
C GLU A 7 7.47 -1.24 -5.34
N ILE A 8 8.35 -0.42 -5.93
CA ILE A 8 7.92 0.74 -6.73
C ILE A 8 7.27 0.25 -8.02
N ARG A 9 6.10 0.81 -8.34
CA ARG A 9 5.38 0.55 -9.57
C ARG A 9 5.57 1.68 -10.56
N ASN A 10 6.23 1.40 -11.68
CA ASN A 10 6.27 2.32 -12.81
C ASN A 10 4.89 2.44 -13.45
N ILE A 11 4.42 3.67 -13.61
CA ILE A 11 3.03 4.01 -14.00
C ILE A 11 2.80 3.87 -15.50
N CYS A 12 3.80 3.41 -16.27
CA CYS A 12 3.79 3.38 -17.72
C CYS A 12 2.62 2.54 -18.31
N LYS A 13 1.48 3.24 -18.48
CA LYS A 13 0.50 3.24 -19.56
C LYS A 13 -0.46 2.06 -19.77
N ASN A 14 -0.51 1.00 -18.95
CA ASN A 14 -1.41 -0.12 -19.25
C ASN A 14 -2.42 -0.51 -18.16
N LYS A 15 -3.69 -0.11 -18.31
CA LYS A 15 -4.83 -0.52 -17.46
C LYS A 15 -4.94 -2.05 -17.32
N ARG A 16 -4.49 -2.80 -18.34
CA ARG A 16 -4.46 -4.27 -18.36
C ARG A 16 -3.48 -4.87 -17.35
N LEU A 17 -2.35 -4.20 -17.08
CA LEU A 17 -1.33 -4.67 -16.12
C LEU A 17 -1.85 -4.58 -14.68
N ASN A 18 -2.55 -3.49 -14.33
CA ASN A 18 -3.16 -3.35 -13.00
C ASN A 18 -4.21 -4.44 -12.73
N LYS A 19 -4.98 -4.85 -13.76
CA LYS A 19 -5.90 -5.99 -13.64
C LYS A 19 -5.14 -7.30 -13.37
N LYS A 20 -4.03 -7.56 -14.08
CA LYS A 20 -3.20 -8.75 -13.87
C LYS A 20 -2.58 -8.79 -12.46
N LEU A 21 -2.08 -7.66 -11.97
CA LEU A 21 -1.49 -7.57 -10.62
C LEU A 21 -2.50 -7.89 -9.51
N ARG A 22 -3.77 -7.43 -9.67
CA ARG A 22 -4.84 -7.79 -8.73
C ARG A 22 -5.23 -9.27 -8.76
N VAL A 23 -4.99 -9.95 -9.88
CA VAL A 23 -5.21 -11.41 -10.00
C VAL A 23 -4.06 -12.18 -9.36
N SER A 24 -2.83 -11.63 -9.36
CA SER A 24 -1.63 -12.26 -8.82
C SER A 24 -1.39 -12.00 -7.32
N ASN A 25 -2.44 -11.84 -6.51
CA ASN A 25 -2.33 -11.53 -5.06
C ASN A 25 -1.44 -10.31 -4.72
N LYS A 26 -1.38 -9.33 -5.62
CA LYS A 26 -0.69 -8.05 -5.37
C LYS A 26 -1.73 -6.94 -5.19
N ILE A 27 -1.46 -6.05 -4.25
CA ILE A 27 -2.28 -4.88 -3.91
C ILE A 27 -1.57 -3.64 -4.41
N LEU A 28 -2.34 -2.77 -5.06
CA LEU A 28 -1.85 -1.46 -5.47
C LEU A 28 -1.97 -0.51 -4.29
N ALA A 29 -0.96 0.29 -4.06
CA ALA A 29 -1.03 1.33 -3.05
C ALA A 29 -0.26 2.57 -3.46
N VAL A 30 -0.51 3.66 -2.74
CA VAL A 30 0.17 4.94 -2.96
C VAL A 30 0.58 5.52 -1.63
N ILE A 31 1.82 6.02 -1.57
CA ILE A 31 2.32 6.83 -0.47
C ILE A 31 2.32 8.28 -0.93
N TYR A 32 1.63 9.15 -0.21
CA TYR A 32 1.64 10.59 -0.44
C TYR A 32 1.71 11.35 0.87
N GLY A 33 2.05 12.64 0.80
CA GLY A 33 2.16 13.47 1.99
C GLY A 33 2.72 14.84 1.67
N LYS A 34 3.04 15.60 2.72
CA LYS A 34 3.62 16.93 2.56
C LYS A 34 5.05 16.80 2.03
N ASN A 35 5.41 17.60 1.03
CA ASN A 35 6.76 17.71 0.45
C ASN A 35 7.30 16.42 -0.21
N ILE A 36 6.45 15.49 -0.61
CA ILE A 36 6.85 14.33 -1.42
C ILE A 36 5.97 14.19 -2.66
N LEU A 37 6.56 13.77 -3.77
CA LEU A 37 5.80 13.31 -4.92
C LEU A 37 5.13 11.96 -4.57
N PRO A 38 3.88 11.71 -5.03
CA PRO A 38 3.21 10.44 -4.78
C PRO A 38 4.01 9.25 -5.31
N ILE A 39 4.29 8.28 -4.43
CA ILE A 39 5.03 7.06 -4.77
C ILE A 39 4.00 5.94 -4.93
N ASN A 40 3.86 5.46 -6.16
CA ASN A 40 3.02 4.32 -6.45
C ASN A 40 3.77 3.03 -6.16
N ILE A 41 3.19 2.19 -5.31
CA ILE A 41 3.80 0.97 -4.82
C ILE A 41 2.90 -0.24 -5.07
N ILE A 42 3.51 -1.42 -4.98
CA ILE A 42 2.85 -2.71 -4.97
C ILE A 42 3.25 -3.45 -3.69
N ILE A 43 2.27 -4.11 -3.09
CA ILE A 43 2.40 -4.84 -1.83
C ILE A 43 1.86 -6.25 -2.06
N GLU A 44 2.42 -7.28 -1.44
CA GLU A 44 1.83 -8.61 -1.47
C GLU A 44 0.61 -8.71 -0.54
N TYR A 45 -0.44 -9.39 -0.98
CA TYR A 45 -1.67 -9.54 -0.20
C TYR A 45 -1.44 -10.25 1.14
N LYS A 46 -0.43 -11.13 1.23
CA LYS A 46 -0.10 -11.83 2.48
C LYS A 46 0.43 -10.87 3.56
N ASP A 47 1.10 -9.80 3.15
CA ASP A 47 1.79 -8.86 4.05
C ASP A 47 0.81 -7.91 4.73
N ILE A 48 -0.42 -7.78 4.21
CA ILE A 48 -1.46 -6.92 4.77
C ILE A 48 -2.47 -7.67 5.66
N ASN A 49 -2.19 -8.91 6.04
CA ASN A 49 -3.10 -9.69 6.91
C ASN A 49 -3.38 -8.99 8.24
N PHE A 50 -2.44 -8.19 8.74
CA PHE A 50 -2.61 -7.40 9.95
C PHE A 50 -3.75 -6.38 9.86
N LEU A 51 -4.18 -5.99 8.65
CA LEU A 51 -5.30 -5.05 8.45
C LEU A 51 -6.66 -5.63 8.87
N LYS A 52 -6.77 -6.94 9.08
CA LYS A 52 -7.99 -7.59 9.55
C LYS A 52 -8.34 -7.24 11.00
N GLU A 53 -7.34 -6.88 11.79
CA GLU A 53 -7.53 -6.46 13.18
C GLU A 53 -7.85 -4.97 13.23
N LYS A 54 -9.02 -4.60 13.77
CA LYS A 54 -9.49 -3.20 13.80
C LYS A 54 -8.49 -2.25 14.45
N ASP A 55 -7.77 -2.70 15.47
CA ASP A 55 -6.79 -1.89 16.20
C ASP A 55 -5.54 -1.54 15.36
N ASN A 56 -5.30 -2.24 14.25
CA ASN A 56 -4.13 -2.01 13.41
C ASN A 56 -4.33 -0.92 12.35
N LEU A 57 -5.59 -0.53 12.05
CA LEU A 57 -5.89 0.47 11.02
C LEU A 57 -5.35 1.87 11.39
N ASN A 58 -5.31 2.19 12.68
CA ASN A 58 -4.84 3.47 13.19
C ASN A 58 -3.35 3.48 13.54
N LYS A 59 -2.66 2.34 13.42
CA LYS A 59 -1.25 2.21 13.79
C LYS A 59 -0.34 2.78 12.71
N GLU A 60 0.86 3.15 13.15
CA GLU A 60 1.94 3.55 12.26
C GLU A 60 2.58 2.33 11.62
N ILE A 61 2.79 2.44 10.31
CA ILE A 61 3.30 1.39 9.44
C ILE A 61 4.56 1.93 8.76
N CYS A 62 5.65 1.20 8.96
CA CYS A 62 6.89 1.44 8.26
C CYS A 62 6.84 0.71 6.91
N ILE A 63 6.70 1.46 5.82
CA ILE A 63 6.75 0.92 4.47
C ILE A 63 8.20 0.95 4.00
N LYS A 64 8.78 -0.23 3.79
CA LYS A 64 10.14 -0.39 3.31
C LYS A 64 10.13 -0.54 1.79
N ILE A 65 10.83 0.38 1.11
CA ILE A 65 11.02 0.36 -0.33
C ILE A 65 12.53 0.37 -0.58
N ASN A 66 13.06 -0.75 -1.05
CA ASN A 66 14.51 -0.99 -1.13
C ASN A 66 15.17 -0.77 0.25
N GLU A 67 16.03 0.23 0.38
CA GLU A 67 16.74 0.60 1.61
C GLU A 67 16.08 1.75 2.39
N LEU A 68 15.03 2.36 1.83
CA LEU A 68 14.34 3.51 2.43
C LEU A 68 13.13 3.08 3.25
N CYS A 69 12.90 3.78 4.35
CA CYS A 69 11.79 3.53 5.27
C CYS A 69 10.84 4.73 5.34
N PHE A 70 9.58 4.48 4.99
CA PHE A 70 8.52 5.49 5.02
C PHE A 70 7.56 5.21 6.17
N LEU A 71 7.65 5.98 7.25
CA LEU A 71 6.70 5.90 8.34
C LEU A 71 5.40 6.57 7.91
N SER A 72 4.35 5.77 7.85
CA SER A 72 3.07 6.17 7.28
C SER A 72 1.89 5.65 8.10
N LYS A 73 0.71 6.22 7.86
CA LYS A 73 -0.57 5.71 8.36
C LYS A 73 -1.49 5.41 7.18
N ILE A 74 -2.40 4.48 7.39
CA ILE A 74 -3.46 4.22 6.42
C ILE A 74 -4.43 5.40 6.45
N LYS A 75 -4.65 5.99 5.30
CA LYS A 75 -5.61 7.08 5.12
C LYS A 75 -6.94 6.57 4.59
N ASP A 76 -6.90 5.65 3.62
CA ASP A 76 -8.09 5.06 3.02
C ASP A 76 -7.80 3.64 2.50
N ILE A 77 -8.84 2.81 2.44
CA ILE A 77 -8.79 1.45 1.89
C ILE A 77 -9.98 1.25 0.98
N GLN A 78 -9.70 0.94 -0.29
CA GLN A 78 -10.74 0.59 -1.25
C GLN A 78 -10.94 -0.92 -1.27
N ILE A 79 -12.17 -1.36 -1.02
CA ILE A 79 -12.54 -2.77 -0.94
C ILE A 79 -13.59 -3.08 -2.00
N ASN A 80 -13.43 -4.20 -2.70
CA ASN A 80 -14.52 -4.80 -3.47
C ASN A 80 -15.38 -5.63 -2.52
N LEU A 81 -16.57 -5.13 -2.19
CA LEU A 81 -17.52 -5.77 -1.28
C LEU A 81 -17.98 -7.15 -1.77
N ILE A 82 -18.26 -7.29 -3.07
CA ILE A 82 -18.77 -8.54 -3.66
C ILE A 82 -17.73 -9.67 -3.54
N LYS A 83 -16.45 -9.34 -3.75
CA LYS A 83 -15.35 -10.32 -3.69
C LYS A 83 -14.63 -10.34 -2.35
N ASN A 84 -15.03 -9.50 -1.41
CA ASN A 84 -14.36 -9.22 -0.14
C ASN A 84 -12.82 -9.09 -0.26
N LYS A 85 -12.36 -8.30 -1.25
CA LYS A 85 -10.93 -8.14 -1.58
C LYS A 85 -10.52 -6.67 -1.57
N ILE A 86 -9.39 -6.38 -0.94
CA ILE A 86 -8.75 -5.06 -0.98
C ILE A 86 -8.23 -4.79 -2.40
N LEU A 87 -8.62 -3.65 -2.96
CA LEU A 87 -8.26 -3.20 -4.31
C LEU A 87 -7.12 -2.19 -4.30
N HIS A 88 -7.12 -1.31 -3.31
CA HIS A 88 -6.20 -0.19 -3.19
C HIS A 88 -6.05 0.24 -1.73
N ILE A 89 -4.86 0.71 -1.36
CA ILE A 89 -4.60 1.31 -0.04
C ILE A 89 -3.88 2.64 -0.25
N ASP A 90 -4.36 3.65 0.47
CA ASP A 90 -3.78 4.99 0.50
C ASP A 90 -3.01 5.16 1.80
N PHE A 91 -1.72 5.48 1.70
CA PHE A 91 -0.85 5.74 2.82
C PHE A 91 -0.48 7.23 2.88
N TYR A 92 -0.68 7.82 4.05
CA TYR A 92 -0.25 9.18 4.35
C TYR A 92 1.11 9.14 5.06
N LEU A 93 2.10 9.82 4.49
CA LEU A 93 3.44 9.93 5.04
C LEU A 93 3.44 10.80 6.30
N LEU A 94 4.00 10.26 7.38
CA LEU A 94 4.29 11.01 8.60
C LEU A 94 5.76 11.43 8.65
N ASN A 95 6.67 10.47 8.42
CA ASN A 95 8.10 10.73 8.42
C ASN A 95 8.85 9.79 7.46
N LYS A 96 10.04 10.19 7.02
CA LYS A 96 10.90 9.41 6.14
C LYS A 96 12.29 9.28 6.78
N TYR A 97 12.82 8.07 6.76
CA TYR A 97 14.16 7.72 7.25
C TYR A 97 14.99 7.12 6.12
#